data_AF-A0A1T0AVK6-F1
#
_entry.id   AF-A0A1T0AVK6-F1
#
_cell.length_a   1.000
_cell.length_b   1.000
_cell.length_c   1.000
_cell.angle_alpha   90.00
_cell.angle_beta   90.00
_cell.angle_gamma   90.00
#
_symmetry.space_group_name_H-M   'P 1'
#
loop_
_entity.id
_entity.type
_entity.pdbx_description
1 polymer ?
#
loop_
_entity_poly.entity_id
_entity_poly.type
_entity_poly.pdbx_seq_one_letter_code
_entity_poly.pdbx_strand_id
1 'polypeptide(L)'
;MKEHSTIPFIPERINRRPAVYRGMTMYELFIAIIIGFVIGLIMGIFVMLLFDLPWATVATTILLFLIISVRFSGSFLSRLKRGKPETWLERYIELKKKPSQFITQNQFWLIKRLNSK
;
A
#
# COMPACT_ATOMS: atom_id res chain seq x y z
N MET A 1 -2.46 -43.95 -22.83
CA MET A 1 -1.76 -42.66 -22.98
C MET A 1 -2.34 -41.72 -21.93
N LYS A 2 -1.64 -41.49 -20.81
CA LYS A 2 -2.19 -40.70 -19.69
C LYS A 2 -2.19 -39.22 -20.08
N GLU A 3 -3.38 -38.68 -20.30
CA GLU A 3 -3.61 -37.29 -20.63
C GLU A 3 -3.29 -36.45 -19.40
N HIS A 4 -2.12 -35.80 -19.41
CA HIS A 4 -1.78 -34.80 -18.41
C HIS A 4 -2.69 -33.58 -18.67
N SER A 5 -3.75 -33.46 -17.88
CA SER A 5 -4.59 -32.26 -17.81
C SER A 5 -3.71 -31.07 -17.42
N THR A 6 -3.20 -30.39 -18.43
CA THR A 6 -2.38 -29.19 -18.29
C THR A 6 -3.31 -28.13 -17.73
N ILE A 7 -3.09 -27.75 -16.47
CA ILE A 7 -3.87 -26.73 -15.78
C ILE A 7 -3.81 -25.47 -16.66
N PRO A 8 -4.96 -24.95 -17.15
CA PRO A 8 -4.96 -23.72 -17.92
C PRO A 8 -4.40 -22.63 -17.02
N PHE A 9 -3.37 -21.97 -17.52
CA PHE A 9 -2.61 -20.91 -16.87
C PHE A 9 -3.52 -20.02 -16.01
N ILE A 10 -3.38 -20.08 -14.67
CA ILE A 10 -4.18 -19.24 -13.78
C ILE A 10 -3.69 -17.79 -13.98
N PRO A 11 -4.55 -16.87 -14.41
CA PRO A 11 -4.12 -15.52 -14.70
C PRO A 11 -3.72 -14.82 -13.40
N GLU A 12 -2.46 -14.38 -13.32
CA GLU A 12 -1.84 -13.70 -12.16
C GLU A 12 -2.67 -12.51 -11.64
N ARG A 13 -3.46 -11.88 -12.52
CA ARG A 13 -4.39 -10.79 -12.19
C ARG A 13 -5.46 -11.17 -11.15
N ILE A 14 -5.78 -12.45 -10.97
CA ILE A 14 -6.74 -12.88 -9.94
C ILE A 14 -6.18 -12.77 -8.53
N ASN A 15 -4.86 -12.85 -8.39
CA ASN A 15 -4.18 -12.78 -7.09
C ASN A 15 -3.74 -11.35 -6.74
N ARG A 16 -3.95 -10.40 -7.65
CA ARG A 16 -3.60 -8.99 -7.45
C ARG A 16 -4.76 -8.28 -6.75
N ARG A 17 -4.43 -7.51 -5.71
CA ARG A 17 -5.42 -6.60 -5.10
C ARG A 17 -5.80 -5.53 -6.14
N PRO A 18 -7.10 -5.25 -6.33
CA PRO A 18 -7.53 -4.25 -7.29
C PRO A 18 -7.09 -2.85 -6.86
N ALA A 19 -6.75 -2.02 -7.84
CA ALA A 19 -6.60 -0.58 -7.62
C ALA A 19 -7.98 0.05 -7.40
N VAL A 20 -8.11 0.89 -6.38
CA VAL A 20 -9.38 1.52 -5.99
C VAL A 20 -9.42 2.99 -6.40
N TYR A 21 -8.35 3.74 -6.16
CA TYR A 21 -8.33 5.18 -6.47
C TYR A 21 -7.01 5.59 -7.12
N ARG A 22 -7.06 6.10 -8.37
CA ARG A 22 -5.88 6.57 -9.12
C ARG A 22 -4.69 5.59 -9.14
N GLY A 23 -4.96 4.29 -9.23
CA GLY A 23 -3.90 3.26 -9.23
C GLY A 23 -3.37 2.88 -7.83
N MET A 24 -3.97 3.41 -6.76
CA MET A 24 -3.65 3.03 -5.38
C MET A 24 -4.52 1.86 -4.92
N THR A 25 -3.93 0.96 -4.14
CA THR A 25 -4.67 -0.10 -3.43
C THR A 25 -5.41 0.48 -2.22
N MET A 26 -6.31 -0.30 -1.61
CA MET A 26 -7.00 0.12 -0.39
C MET A 26 -6.05 0.49 0.75
N TYR A 27 -4.99 -0.31 0.97
CA TYR A 27 -4.03 -0.06 2.04
C TYR A 27 -3.29 1.27 1.87
N GLU A 28 -2.95 1.60 0.63
CA GLU A 28 -2.25 2.83 0.29
C GLU A 28 -3.13 4.06 0.49
N LEU A 29 -4.40 3.94 0.12
CA LEU A 29 -5.40 4.97 0.38
C LEU A 29 -5.57 5.19 1.89
N PHE A 30 -5.63 4.12 2.68
CA PHE A 30 -5.69 4.21 4.14
C PHE A 30 -4.48 4.92 4.74
N ILE A 31 -3.27 4.61 4.27
CA ILE A 31 -2.06 5.30 4.72
C ILE A 31 -2.14 6.80 4.41
N ALA A 32 -2.59 7.17 3.20
CA ALA A 32 -2.76 8.57 2.81
C ALA A 32 -3.80 9.28 3.69
N ILE A 33 -4.91 8.62 4.01
CA ILE A 33 -5.96 9.13 4.92
C ILE A 33 -5.39 9.34 6.32
N ILE A 34 -4.67 8.36 6.87
CA ILE A 34 -4.08 8.48 8.21
C ILE A 34 -3.08 9.63 8.26
N ILE A 35 -2.22 9.77 7.24
CA ILE A 35 -1.28 10.90 7.13
C ILE A 35 -2.04 12.24 7.09
N GLY A 36 -3.07 12.33 6.26
CA GLY A 36 -3.91 13.54 6.16
C GLY A 36 -4.62 13.87 7.46
N PHE A 37 -5.12 12.85 8.18
CA PHE A 37 -5.76 13.01 9.49
C PHE A 37 -4.79 13.55 10.54
N VAL A 38 -3.59 12.94 10.65
CA VAL A 38 -2.58 13.36 11.63
C VAL A 38 -2.11 14.79 11.36
N ILE A 39 -1.81 15.13 10.10
CA ILE A 39 -1.41 16.49 9.71
C ILE A 39 -2.55 17.47 9.98
N GLY A 40 -3.77 17.13 9.58
CA GLY A 40 -4.95 17.97 9.78
C GLY A 40 -5.30 18.19 11.24
N LEU A 41 -5.05 17.20 12.11
CA LEU A 41 -5.26 17.32 13.55
C LEU A 41 -4.21 18.26 14.17
N ILE A 42 -2.93 18.07 13.85
CA ILE A 42 -1.85 18.93 14.35
C ILE A 42 -2.07 20.38 13.88
N MET A 43 -2.36 20.57 12.60
CA MET A 43 -2.62 21.90 12.02
C MET A 43 -3.91 22.50 12.57
N GLY A 44 -4.96 21.70 12.77
CA GLY A 44 -6.23 22.16 13.33
C GLY A 44 -6.08 22.68 14.75
N ILE A 45 -5.35 21.95 15.61
CA ILE A 45 -5.03 22.41 16.97
C ILE A 45 -4.18 23.68 16.91
N PHE A 46 -3.17 23.73 16.05
CA PHE A 46 -2.31 24.89 15.91
C PHE A 46 -3.09 26.15 15.48
N VAL A 47 -3.97 26.03 14.48
CA VAL A 47 -4.84 27.11 14.01
C VAL A 47 -5.85 27.52 15.08
N MET A 48 -6.44 26.56 15.78
CA MET A 48 -7.38 26.82 16.88
C MET A 48 -6.72 27.69 17.96
N LEU A 49 -5.49 27.34 18.37
CA LEU A 49 -4.74 28.06 19.41
C LEU A 49 -4.21 29.42 18.94
N LEU A 50 -3.84 29.55 17.67
CA LEU A 50 -3.25 30.79 17.15
C LEU A 50 -4.27 31.90 16.93
N PHE A 51 -5.52 31.52 16.61
CA PHE A 51 -6.58 32.47 16.24
C PHE A 51 -7.78 32.47 17.22
N ASP A 52 -7.66 31.79 18.37
CA ASP A 52 -8.74 31.63 19.37
C ASP A 52 -10.09 31.20 18.74
N LEU A 53 -10.00 30.23 17.83
CA LEU A 53 -11.16 29.75 17.07
C LEU A 53 -11.94 28.67 17.83
N PRO A 54 -13.23 28.45 17.50
CA PRO A 54 -14.03 27.41 18.13
C PRO A 54 -13.48 26.01 17.81
N TRP A 55 -13.74 25.05 18.70
CA TRP A 55 -13.24 23.66 18.59
C TRP A 55 -13.61 22.98 17.25
N ALA A 56 -14.73 23.39 16.64
CA ALA A 56 -15.20 22.89 15.34
C ALA A 56 -14.18 23.14 14.21
N THR A 57 -13.27 24.10 14.35
CA THR A 57 -12.21 24.38 13.38
C THR A 57 -11.19 23.26 13.24
N VAL A 58 -11.02 22.43 14.28
CA VAL A 58 -10.17 21.25 14.20
C VAL A 58 -10.76 20.25 13.20
N ALA A 59 -12.08 20.01 13.26
CA ALA A 59 -12.76 19.08 12.36
C ALA A 59 -12.72 19.55 10.90
N THR A 60 -12.90 20.85 10.64
CA THR A 60 -12.82 21.40 9.28
C THR A 60 -11.41 21.28 8.71
N THR A 61 -10.39 21.53 9.54
CA THR A 61 -8.99 21.40 9.13
C THR A 61 -8.63 19.94 8.83
N ILE A 62 -9.09 18.99 9.64
CA ILE A 62 -8.92 17.56 9.38
C ILE A 62 -9.52 17.18 8.02
N LEU A 63 -10.77 17.56 7.75
CA LEU A 63 -11.43 17.26 6.48
C LEU A 63 -10.69 17.87 5.28
N LEU A 64 -10.22 19.10 5.41
CA LEU A 64 -9.45 19.77 4.37
C LEU A 64 -8.15 19.00 4.05
N PHE A 65 -7.38 18.65 5.07
CA PHE A 65 -6.12 17.92 4.89
C PHE A 65 -6.32 16.48 4.41
N LEU A 66 -7.41 15.82 4.80
CA LEU A 66 -7.78 14.51 4.24
C LEU A 66 -7.96 14.56 2.73
N ILE A 67 -8.72 15.55 2.23
CA ILE A 67 -8.95 15.73 0.79
C ILE A 67 -7.62 16.02 0.07
N ILE A 68 -6.82 16.94 0.61
CA ILE A 68 -5.52 17.32 0.04
C ILE A 68 -4.58 16.10 -0.02
N SER A 69 -4.48 15.36 1.09
CA SER A 69 -3.61 14.18 1.20
C SER A 69 -3.99 13.11 0.17
N VAL A 70 -5.28 12.77 0.04
CA VAL A 70 -5.73 11.78 -0.96
C VAL A 70 -5.49 12.27 -2.38
N ARG A 71 -5.68 13.58 -2.65
CA ARG A 71 -5.43 14.17 -3.97
C ARG A 71 -3.95 14.07 -4.36
N PHE A 72 -3.04 14.37 -3.43
CA PHE A 72 -1.59 14.41 -3.65
C PHE A 72 -0.95 13.01 -3.61
N SER A 73 -1.48 12.11 -2.80
CA SER A 73 -0.94 10.75 -2.65
C SER A 73 -0.87 10.00 -3.98
N GLY A 74 -1.83 10.18 -4.90
CA GLY A 74 -1.80 9.48 -6.19
C GLY A 74 -0.57 9.78 -7.04
N SER A 75 -0.15 11.05 -7.14
CA SER A 75 1.05 11.42 -7.91
C SER A 75 2.34 11.09 -7.16
N PHE A 76 2.33 11.22 -5.83
CA PHE A 76 3.48 10.88 -5.00
C PHE A 76 3.76 9.37 -4.99
N LEU A 77 2.72 8.56 -4.79
CA LEU A 77 2.84 7.11 -4.70
C LEU A 77 3.12 6.47 -6.07
N SER A 78 2.56 7.00 -7.16
CA SER A 78 2.92 6.55 -8.51
C SER A 78 4.39 6.80 -8.84
N ARG A 79 4.99 7.89 -8.35
CA ARG A 79 6.44 8.14 -8.47
C ARG A 79 7.24 7.14 -7.63
N LEU A 80 6.86 6.92 -6.38
CA LEU A 80 7.48 5.93 -5.49
C LEU A 80 7.41 4.50 -6.03
N LYS A 81 6.32 4.15 -6.72
CA LYS A 81 6.10 2.83 -7.31
C LYS A 81 6.79 2.61 -8.65
N ARG A 82 7.47 3.61 -9.24
CA ARG A 82 8.13 3.44 -10.55
C ARG A 82 9.15 2.29 -10.48
N GLY A 83 9.00 1.32 -11.38
CA GLY A 83 9.86 0.14 -11.47
C GLY A 83 9.70 -0.88 -10.33
N LYS A 84 8.70 -0.72 -9.45
CA LYS A 84 8.42 -1.64 -8.34
C LYS A 84 7.16 -2.46 -8.62
N PRO A 85 7.04 -3.68 -8.06
CA PRO A 85 5.82 -4.48 -8.14
C PRO A 85 4.61 -3.77 -7.53
N GLU A 86 3.40 -4.10 -7.99
CA GLU A 86 2.15 -3.44 -7.55
C GLU A 86 1.87 -3.57 -6.05
N THR A 87 2.23 -4.71 -5.44
CA THR A 87 2.08 -5.01 -4.00
C THR A 87 3.32 -4.69 -3.17
N TRP A 88 4.28 -3.94 -3.74
CA TRP A 88 5.57 -3.68 -3.09
C TRP A 88 5.45 -3.06 -1.71
N LEU A 89 4.57 -2.07 -1.53
CA LEU A 89 4.47 -1.35 -0.25
C LEU A 89 4.01 -2.26 0.88
N GLU A 90 2.95 -3.05 0.65
CA GLU A 90 2.44 -4.03 1.60
C GLU A 90 3.53 -5.04 1.95
N ARG A 91 4.20 -5.59 0.93
CA ARG A 91 5.25 -6.60 1.12
C ARG A 91 6.49 -6.04 1.81
N TYR A 92 6.81 -4.77 1.57
CA TYR A 92 7.89 -4.07 2.27
C TYR A 92 7.57 -3.83 3.75
N ILE A 93 6.33 -3.45 4.06
CA ILE A 93 5.87 -3.31 5.45
C ILE A 93 5.85 -4.67 6.16
N GLU A 94 5.36 -5.72 5.50
CA GLU A 94 5.39 -7.09 6.02
C GLU A 94 6.82 -7.55 6.28
N LEU A 95 7.74 -7.33 5.34
CA LEU A 95 9.15 -7.65 5.51
C LEU A 95 9.77 -6.94 6.71
N LYS A 96 9.46 -5.65 6.92
CA LYS A 96 9.92 -4.91 8.10
C LYS A 96 9.34 -5.43 9.41
N LYS A 97 8.07 -5.86 9.41
CA LYS A 97 7.39 -6.36 10.62
C LYS A 97 7.77 -7.80 10.96
N LYS A 98 7.94 -8.66 9.96
CA LYS A 98 8.15 -10.10 10.10
C LYS A 98 9.17 -10.62 9.08
N PRO A 99 10.47 -10.29 9.23
CA PRO A 99 11.48 -10.67 8.25
C PRO A 99 11.68 -12.18 8.12
N SER A 100 11.40 -12.95 9.18
CA SER A 100 11.54 -14.41 9.21
C SER A 100 10.58 -15.15 8.26
N GLN A 101 9.50 -14.50 7.81
CA GLN A 101 8.56 -15.08 6.86
C GLN A 101 9.03 -14.98 5.40
N PHE A 102 10.10 -14.22 5.15
CA PHE A 102 10.62 -13.97 3.81
C PHE A 102 11.99 -14.61 3.62
N ILE A 103 12.21 -15.17 2.43
CA ILE A 103 13.55 -15.60 2.02
C ILE A 103 14.36 -14.34 1.74
N THR A 104 15.21 -13.98 2.69
CA THR A 104 16.12 -12.82 2.61
C THR A 104 17.54 -13.21 2.23
N GLN A 105 17.87 -14.49 2.37
CA GLN A 105 19.16 -15.05 2.00
C GLN A 105 19.21 -15.43 0.53
N ASN A 106 20.37 -15.22 -0.09
CA ASN A 106 20.63 -15.68 -1.45
C ASN A 106 20.69 -17.22 -1.43
N GLN A 107 19.90 -17.87 -2.28
CA GLN A 107 19.84 -19.34 -2.40
C GLN A 107 19.95 -19.70 -3.87
N PHE A 108 20.71 -20.76 -4.17
CA PHE A 108 20.75 -21.33 -5.50
C PHE A 108 19.53 -22.22 -5.70
N TRP A 109 18.63 -21.81 -6.58
CA TRP A 109 17.47 -22.60 -6.95
C TRP A 109 17.88 -23.68 -7.94
N LEU A 110 17.93 -24.94 -7.50
CA LEU A 110 18.09 -26.08 -8.39
C LEU A 110 16.75 -26.31 -9.12
N ILE A 111 16.76 -26.17 -10.45
CA ILE A 111 15.56 -26.32 -11.30
C ILE A 111 15.22 -27.82 -11.55
N LYS A 112 16.05 -28.75 -11.05
CA LYS A 112 15.88 -30.18 -11.35
C LYS A 112 14.75 -30.77 -10.51
N ARG A 113 13.66 -31.22 -11.16
CA ARG A 113 12.71 -32.15 -10.54
C ARG A 113 13.41 -33.47 -10.28
N LEU A 114 13.61 -33.80 -9.02
CA LEU A 114 13.97 -35.15 -8.61
C LEU A 114 12.71 -36.00 -8.69
N ASN A 115 12.56 -36.78 -9.76
CA ASN A 115 11.57 -37.85 -9.78
C ASN A 115 11.99 -38.87 -8.72
N SER A 116 11.28 -38.91 -7.60
CA SER A 116 11.32 -40.07 -6.71
C SER A 116 10.67 -41.23 -7.46
N LYS A 117 11.44 -42.31 -7.65
CA LYS A 117 10.90 -43.61 -8.10
C LYS A 117 10.00 -44.20 -7.03
#